data_AF-A0A2V8V064-F1
#
_entry.id   AF-A0A2V8V064-F1
#
_cell.length_a   1.000
_cell.length_b   1.000
_cell.length_c   1.000
_cell.angle_alpha   90.00
_cell.angle_beta   90.00
_cell.angle_gamma   90.00
#
_symmetry.space_group_name_H-M   'P 1'
#
loop_
_entity.id
_entity.type
_entity.pdbx_description
1 polymer ?
#
loop_
_entity_poly.entity_id
_entity_poly.type
_entity_poly.pdbx_seq_one_letter_code
_entity_poly.pdbx_strand_id
1 'polypeptide(L)'
;MRLRAPLVALFVTSTGLFAQEPAPTPPTTQEPAAEPAVQDKGQPQGWRKTDTSKPGEFVVTPGTKVPLALINSVSTKHSVEGDRVYLETVFPIMVNGRIVIPPGSYVAGTVTQVKRPGRVKGRGELFVRFDSLTLPNGVTRDFRARMSSMDGRAAEDFDRAEGKVKSEGNKADDARNVGEAAAAGASVGVLGGAASGHYGMGAGIGAAAGAAAGLVGVLLTRGPDAVLAKGSTVEMVLDRSLSFQENELLSGPMQPLPVSDGGPAPSHKSASVPIPGRRLPF
;
A
#
# COMPACT_ATOMS: atom_id res chain seq x y z
N MET A 1 -18.09 37.96 -48.91
CA MET A 1 -18.57 37.49 -50.23
C MET A 1 -17.51 36.56 -50.79
N ARG A 2 -17.70 35.24 -50.87
CA ARG A 2 -18.69 34.57 -51.74
C ARG A 2 -19.28 33.32 -51.08
N LEU A 3 -20.60 33.33 -50.99
CA LEU A 3 -21.52 32.20 -50.80
C LEU A 3 -21.33 31.18 -51.92
N ARG A 4 -21.31 29.86 -51.61
CA ARG A 4 -21.87 28.78 -52.44
C ARG A 4 -22.21 27.53 -51.60
N ALA A 5 -23.48 27.40 -51.27
CA ALA A 5 -24.28 26.15 -51.32
C ALA A 5 -25.41 26.42 -52.36
N PRO A 6 -26.31 25.50 -52.77
CA PRO A 6 -26.57 24.10 -52.34
C PRO A 6 -26.86 23.10 -53.51
N LEU A 7 -26.92 21.79 -53.23
CA LEU A 7 -27.70 20.75 -53.95
C LEU A 7 -27.52 19.43 -53.16
N VAL A 8 -28.46 18.82 -52.44
CA VAL A 8 -29.78 18.22 -52.77
C VAL A 8 -29.72 17.09 -53.80
N ALA A 9 -29.64 15.85 -53.30
CA ALA A 9 -30.09 14.56 -53.87
C ALA A 9 -29.57 13.45 -52.91
N LEU A 10 -30.22 12.33 -52.60
CA LEU A 10 -31.54 11.75 -52.84
C LEU A 10 -31.59 10.53 -51.88
N PHE A 11 -32.78 10.25 -51.35
CA PHE A 11 -33.14 9.09 -50.52
C PHE A 11 -32.70 7.73 -51.09
N VAL A 12 -32.16 6.85 -50.24
CA VAL A 12 -32.42 5.40 -50.31
C VAL A 12 -32.68 4.88 -48.89
N THR A 13 -33.93 4.46 -48.69
CA THR A 13 -34.47 3.74 -47.54
C THR A 13 -33.96 2.31 -47.49
N SER A 14 -33.48 1.87 -46.32
CA SER A 14 -33.30 0.45 -45.99
C SER A 14 -33.97 0.16 -44.65
N THR A 15 -35.14 -0.46 -44.74
CA THR A 15 -35.97 -0.99 -43.67
C THR A 15 -35.37 -2.29 -43.13
N GLY A 16 -34.87 -2.27 -41.89
CA GLY A 16 -34.52 -3.46 -41.12
C GLY A 16 -35.64 -3.80 -40.13
N LEU A 17 -36.18 -5.00 -40.28
CA LEU A 17 -37.37 -5.54 -39.63
C LEU A 17 -37.12 -5.80 -38.14
N PHE A 18 -37.92 -5.17 -37.26
CA PHE A 18 -38.03 -5.53 -35.85
C PHE A 18 -38.92 -6.77 -35.71
N ALA A 19 -38.36 -7.89 -35.23
CA ALA A 19 -39.15 -9.02 -34.76
C ALA A 19 -39.58 -8.74 -33.30
N GLN A 20 -40.88 -8.60 -33.09
CA GLN A 20 -41.53 -8.32 -31.81
C GLN A 20 -42.15 -9.63 -31.29
N GLU A 21 -41.64 -10.14 -30.17
CA GLU A 21 -42.13 -11.36 -29.51
C GLU A 21 -43.29 -11.00 -28.55
N PRO A 22 -44.48 -11.60 -28.65
CA PRO A 22 -45.60 -11.29 -27.77
C PRO A 22 -45.58 -12.11 -26.47
N ALA A 23 -45.87 -11.43 -25.36
CA ALA A 23 -46.03 -11.96 -24.01
C ALA A 23 -47.33 -12.81 -23.83
N PRO A 24 -47.43 -13.66 -22.78
CA PRO A 24 -48.43 -14.73 -22.68
C PRO A 24 -49.68 -14.35 -21.86
N THR A 25 -50.78 -15.10 -22.04
CA THR A 25 -51.96 -15.16 -21.16
C THR A 25 -52.57 -16.60 -21.13
N PRO A 26 -53.36 -16.98 -20.10
CA PRO A 26 -53.22 -18.25 -19.35
C PRO A 26 -54.34 -19.28 -19.61
N PRO A 27 -54.29 -20.45 -18.93
CA PRO A 27 -55.53 -20.94 -18.32
C PRO A 27 -55.41 -21.35 -16.83
N THR A 28 -56.46 -20.95 -16.13
CA THR A 28 -57.05 -21.32 -14.84
C THR A 28 -56.72 -22.69 -14.23
N THR A 29 -56.23 -22.62 -12.99
CA THR A 29 -56.54 -23.40 -11.77
C THR A 29 -57.31 -24.72 -11.90
N GLN A 30 -56.65 -25.83 -11.53
CA GLN A 30 -57.25 -26.95 -10.80
C GLN A 30 -56.26 -27.49 -9.76
N GLU A 31 -56.60 -27.29 -8.49
CA GLU A 31 -56.15 -27.99 -7.28
C GLU A 31 -57.46 -28.26 -6.49
N PRO A 32 -57.65 -29.29 -5.62
CA PRO A 32 -56.71 -30.27 -5.02
C PRO A 32 -57.19 -31.76 -5.05
N ALA A 33 -56.27 -32.71 -4.86
CA ALA A 33 -56.45 -33.89 -3.99
C ALA A 33 -55.14 -34.69 -3.85
N ALA A 34 -54.83 -35.08 -2.62
CA ALA A 34 -53.56 -35.64 -2.16
C ALA A 34 -53.28 -37.10 -2.57
N GLU A 35 -51.98 -37.37 -2.80
CA GLU A 35 -51.13 -38.56 -2.57
C GLU A 35 -51.63 -40.02 -2.80
N PRO A 36 -50.76 -40.90 -3.34
CA PRO A 36 -49.74 -41.51 -2.48
C PRO A 36 -48.34 -41.75 -3.10
N ALA A 37 -47.35 -41.77 -2.20
CA ALA A 37 -46.19 -42.67 -2.16
C ALA A 37 -45.01 -42.46 -3.14
N VAL A 38 -44.02 -41.73 -2.60
CA VAL A 38 -42.56 -41.94 -2.61
C VAL A 38 -42.05 -43.22 -3.31
N GLN A 39 -41.11 -43.03 -4.25
CA GLN A 39 -39.88 -43.83 -4.37
C GLN A 39 -38.87 -43.13 -5.31
N ASP A 40 -38.17 -42.13 -4.77
CA ASP A 40 -36.97 -41.57 -5.42
C ASP A 40 -35.75 -42.42 -5.02
N LYS A 41 -35.20 -43.15 -5.99
CA LYS A 41 -34.02 -43.98 -5.82
C LYS A 41 -32.76 -43.13 -6.03
N GLY A 42 -32.19 -42.74 -4.89
CA GLY A 42 -30.83 -42.29 -4.63
C GLY A 42 -29.83 -42.17 -5.78
N GLN A 43 -29.38 -40.94 -6.00
CA GLN A 43 -27.97 -40.62 -6.25
C GLN A 43 -27.59 -39.38 -5.42
N PRO A 44 -26.63 -39.48 -4.47
CA PRO A 44 -26.25 -38.33 -3.66
C PRO A 44 -25.43 -37.37 -4.51
N GLN A 45 -26.06 -36.28 -4.94
CA GLN A 45 -25.34 -35.14 -5.52
C GLN A 45 -24.39 -34.59 -4.47
N GLY A 46 -23.10 -34.63 -4.81
CA GLY A 46 -21.99 -34.19 -3.97
C GLY A 46 -22.28 -32.80 -3.40
N TRP A 47 -22.38 -32.79 -2.08
CA TRP A 47 -22.48 -31.63 -1.22
C TRP A 47 -21.60 -30.49 -1.74
N ARG A 48 -22.22 -29.34 -2.03
CA ARG A 48 -21.51 -28.06 -2.00
C ARG A 48 -20.80 -28.04 -0.65
N LYS A 49 -19.47 -28.08 -0.65
CA LYS A 49 -18.68 -27.79 0.54
C LYS A 49 -18.97 -26.33 0.88
N THR A 50 -20.00 -26.09 1.69
CA THR A 50 -19.99 -24.95 2.59
C THR A 50 -18.71 -25.11 3.40
N ASP A 51 -17.81 -24.14 3.30
CA ASP A 51 -16.65 -24.04 4.17
C ASP A 51 -17.17 -23.94 5.61
N THR A 52 -17.33 -25.10 6.25
CA THR A 52 -17.58 -25.20 7.68
C THR A 52 -16.31 -24.68 8.34
N SER A 53 -16.29 -23.38 8.64
CA SER A 53 -15.37 -22.78 9.61
C SER A 53 -15.33 -23.73 10.80
N LYS A 54 -14.17 -24.37 11.01
CA LYS A 54 -13.99 -25.22 12.18
C LYS A 54 -14.26 -24.35 13.42
N PRO A 55 -14.94 -24.86 14.46
CA PRO A 55 -15.07 -24.12 15.70
C PRO A 55 -13.67 -23.68 16.17
N GLY A 56 -13.47 -22.37 16.32
CA GLY A 56 -12.18 -21.79 16.66
C GLY A 56 -11.29 -21.37 15.48
N GLU A 57 -11.79 -21.35 14.24
CA GLU A 57 -11.07 -20.76 13.10
C GLU A 57 -11.57 -19.33 12.81
N PHE A 58 -10.66 -18.37 12.90
CA PHE A 58 -10.90 -16.97 12.59
C PHE A 58 -10.32 -16.64 11.22
N VAL A 59 -11.18 -16.26 10.28
CA VAL A 59 -10.79 -15.95 8.90
C VAL A 59 -10.87 -14.45 8.67
N VAL A 60 -9.73 -13.83 8.38
CA VAL A 60 -9.65 -12.47 7.84
C VAL A 60 -9.92 -12.54 6.34
N THR A 61 -10.94 -11.83 5.87
CA THR A 61 -11.35 -11.89 4.46
C THR A 61 -10.39 -11.12 3.54
N PRO A 62 -10.27 -11.51 2.27
CA PRO A 62 -9.61 -10.68 1.26
C PRO A 62 -10.29 -9.30 1.18
N GLY A 63 -9.52 -8.28 0.83
CA GLY A 63 -9.99 -6.89 0.82
C GLY A 63 -9.92 -6.19 2.18
N THR A 64 -9.63 -6.91 3.27
CA THR A 64 -9.42 -6.30 4.59
C THR A 64 -8.27 -5.31 4.53
N LYS A 65 -8.53 -4.08 4.99
CA LYS A 65 -7.55 -3.02 5.12
C LYS A 65 -6.88 -3.09 6.48
N VAL A 66 -5.56 -3.12 6.49
CA VAL A 66 -4.76 -3.15 7.71
C VAL A 66 -3.86 -1.92 7.70
N PRO A 67 -4.09 -0.93 8.59
CA PRO A 67 -3.22 0.23 8.68
C PRO A 67 -1.90 -0.17 9.35
N LEU A 68 -0.79 0.17 8.71
CA LEU A 68 0.56 -0.17 9.12
C LEU A 68 1.40 1.09 9.27
N ALA A 69 2.29 1.15 10.25
CA ALA A 69 3.33 2.18 10.37
C ALA A 69 4.68 1.63 9.93
N LEU A 70 5.46 2.43 9.19
CA LEU A 70 6.82 2.06 8.81
C LEU A 70 7.76 2.09 10.02
N ILE A 71 8.51 1.02 10.23
CA ILE A 71 9.53 0.95 11.28
C ILE A 71 10.79 1.70 10.84
N ASN A 72 11.14 1.59 9.56
CA ASN A 72 12.30 2.22 8.95
C ASN A 72 11.88 3.06 7.73
N SER A 73 12.63 4.12 7.44
CA SER A 73 12.40 4.93 6.25
C SER A 73 12.88 4.22 4.97
N VAL A 74 12.12 4.34 3.89
CA VAL A 74 12.45 3.75 2.58
C VAL A 74 12.37 4.86 1.52
N SER A 75 13.31 4.90 0.58
CA SER A 75 13.36 5.97 -0.43
C SER A 75 13.84 5.48 -1.78
N THR A 76 13.34 6.07 -2.87
CA THR A 76 13.81 5.73 -4.23
C THR A 76 15.29 6.03 -4.46
N LYS A 77 15.88 6.89 -3.62
CA LYS A 77 17.29 7.27 -3.67
C LYS A 77 18.23 6.16 -3.19
N HIS A 78 17.86 5.49 -2.11
CA HIS A 78 18.72 4.52 -1.43
C HIS A 78 18.25 3.08 -1.59
N SER A 79 16.98 2.88 -1.94
CA SER A 79 16.41 1.55 -2.08
C SER A 79 16.58 0.97 -3.48
N VAL A 80 16.65 -0.36 -3.54
CA VAL A 80 16.71 -1.17 -4.75
C VAL A 80 15.64 -2.25 -4.73
N GLU A 81 15.36 -2.84 -5.89
CA GLU A 81 14.44 -3.98 -5.99
C GLU A 81 14.99 -5.16 -5.18
N GLY A 82 14.13 -5.79 -4.38
CA GLY A 82 14.50 -6.85 -3.45
C GLY A 82 14.77 -6.38 -2.01
N ASP A 83 14.84 -5.08 -1.75
CA ASP A 83 15.03 -4.56 -0.39
C ASP A 83 13.88 -4.95 0.54
N ARG A 84 14.22 -5.23 1.80
CA ARG A 84 13.23 -5.55 2.84
C ARG A 84 12.70 -4.28 3.49
N VAL A 85 11.38 -4.24 3.65
CA VAL A 85 10.67 -3.17 4.37
C VAL A 85 9.96 -3.79 5.55
N TYR A 86 10.07 -3.14 6.71
CA TYR A 86 9.46 -3.60 7.95
C TYR A 86 8.44 -2.59 8.43
N LEU A 87 7.26 -3.09 8.77
CA LEU A 87 6.14 -2.29 9.25
C LEU A 87 5.52 -2.96 10.47
N GLU A 88 4.75 -2.20 11.23
CA GLU A 88 3.97 -2.70 12.36
C GLU A 88 2.51 -2.29 12.22
N THR A 89 1.59 -3.14 12.68
CA THR A 89 0.16 -2.85 12.65
C THR A 89 -0.18 -1.81 13.72
N VAL A 90 -0.83 -0.71 13.33
CA VAL A 90 -1.20 0.37 14.28
C VAL A 90 -2.59 0.21 14.88
N PHE A 91 -3.47 -0.57 14.22
CA PHE A 91 -4.85 -0.74 14.65
C PHE A 91 -5.26 -2.21 14.70
N PRO A 92 -5.96 -2.67 15.76
CA PRO A 92 -6.41 -4.05 15.85
C PRO A 92 -7.42 -4.41 14.77
N ILE A 93 -7.25 -5.58 14.14
CA ILE A 93 -8.24 -6.16 13.23
C ILE A 93 -9.00 -7.25 13.98
N MET A 94 -10.33 -7.14 13.94
CA MET A 94 -11.24 -8.06 14.64
C MET A 94 -12.05 -8.89 13.66
N VAL A 95 -12.27 -10.16 14.02
CA VAL A 95 -13.19 -11.07 13.33
C VAL A 95 -14.07 -11.71 14.40
N ASN A 96 -15.39 -11.69 14.20
CA ASN A 96 -16.35 -12.28 15.14
C ASN A 96 -16.17 -11.82 16.60
N GLY A 97 -15.86 -10.53 16.82
CA GLY A 97 -15.67 -9.95 18.15
C GLY A 97 -14.34 -10.27 18.84
N ARG A 98 -13.41 -10.96 18.16
CA ARG A 98 -12.08 -11.29 18.68
C ARG A 98 -10.98 -10.61 17.88
N ILE A 99 -9.92 -10.16 18.56
CA ILE A 99 -8.75 -9.56 17.91
C ILE A 99 -7.94 -10.68 17.25
N VAL A 100 -7.84 -10.64 15.92
CA VAL A 100 -7.09 -11.60 15.12
C VAL A 100 -5.70 -11.07 14.78
N ILE A 101 -5.60 -9.77 14.50
CA ILE A 101 -4.32 -9.09 14.27
C ILE A 101 -4.22 -7.97 15.31
N PRO A 102 -3.44 -8.16 16.38
CA PRO A 102 -3.21 -7.12 17.38
C PRO A 102 -2.36 -5.96 16.84
N PRO A 103 -2.44 -4.77 17.44
CA PRO A 103 -1.45 -3.72 17.20
C PRO A 103 -0.05 -4.23 17.62
N GLY A 104 0.98 -3.74 16.94
CA GLY A 104 2.36 -4.22 17.11
C GLY A 104 2.67 -5.54 16.39
N SER A 105 1.73 -6.11 15.64
CA SER A 105 2.05 -7.23 14.73
C SER A 105 3.00 -6.77 13.63
N TYR A 106 4.09 -7.49 13.42
CA TYR A 106 5.12 -7.16 12.44
C TYR A 106 4.72 -7.63 11.05
N VAL A 107 4.87 -6.76 10.06
CA VAL A 107 4.69 -7.08 8.65
C VAL A 107 6.01 -6.92 7.93
N ALA A 108 6.44 -7.98 7.25
CA ALA A 108 7.59 -7.92 6.35
C ALA A 108 7.11 -7.78 4.91
N GLY A 109 7.70 -6.82 4.20
CA GLY A 109 7.51 -6.62 2.77
C GLY A 109 8.82 -6.55 2.02
N THR A 110 8.70 -6.58 0.70
CA THR A 110 9.79 -6.47 -0.24
C THR A 110 9.49 -5.37 -1.26
N VAL A 111 10.49 -4.54 -1.53
CA VAL A 111 10.43 -3.56 -2.61
C VAL A 111 10.46 -4.31 -3.94
N THR A 112 9.37 -4.27 -4.69
CA THR A 112 9.25 -4.99 -5.97
C THR A 112 9.72 -4.16 -7.16
N GLN A 113 9.63 -2.83 -7.06
CA GLN A 113 10.04 -1.93 -8.13
C GLN A 113 10.41 -0.56 -7.57
N VAL A 114 11.49 0.03 -8.09
CA VAL A 114 11.94 1.38 -7.74
C VAL A 114 12.11 2.20 -9.00
N LYS A 115 11.37 3.31 -9.12
CA LYS A 115 11.54 4.27 -10.22
C LYS A 115 11.94 5.61 -9.65
N ARG A 116 13.16 6.04 -9.96
CA ARG A 116 13.65 7.36 -9.55
C ARG A 116 13.01 8.47 -10.39
N PRO A 117 12.81 9.67 -9.80
CA PRO A 117 12.32 10.82 -10.54
C PRO A 117 13.26 11.18 -11.70
N GLY A 118 12.65 11.62 -12.79
CA GLY A 118 13.37 12.13 -13.95
C GLY A 118 13.90 13.55 -13.71
N ARG A 119 14.71 14.04 -14.64
CA ARG A 119 15.21 15.42 -14.61
C ARG A 119 14.21 16.44 -15.14
N VAL A 120 13.49 16.05 -16.17
CA VAL A 120 12.54 16.95 -16.86
C VAL A 120 11.10 16.65 -16.47
N LYS A 121 10.76 15.36 -16.41
CA LYS A 121 9.42 14.85 -16.05
C LYS A 121 9.56 13.46 -15.43
N GLY A 122 8.56 13.08 -14.65
CA GLY A 122 8.46 11.76 -14.02
C GLY A 122 8.70 11.85 -12.52
N ARG A 123 7.74 11.32 -11.77
CA ARG A 123 7.78 11.28 -10.30
C ARG A 123 8.54 10.04 -9.84
N GLY A 124 9.12 10.11 -8.65
CA GLY A 124 9.56 8.92 -7.95
C GLY A 124 8.36 8.00 -7.70
N GLU A 125 8.51 6.72 -7.99
CA GLU A 125 7.51 5.69 -7.69
C GLU A 125 8.19 4.55 -6.93
N LEU A 126 7.58 4.12 -5.83
CA LEU A 126 8.03 2.96 -5.05
C LEU A 126 6.89 1.94 -4.96
N PHE A 127 7.22 0.68 -5.26
CA PHE A 127 6.30 -0.43 -5.16
C PHE A 127 6.77 -1.38 -4.07
N VAL A 128 5.89 -1.64 -3.11
CA VAL A 128 6.14 -2.56 -2.01
C VAL A 128 5.05 -3.63 -2.05
N ARG A 129 5.48 -4.88 -1.93
CA ARG A 129 4.61 -6.04 -1.69
C ARG A 129 4.82 -6.53 -0.27
N PHE A 130 3.75 -6.85 0.43
CA PHE A 130 3.83 -7.49 1.73
C PHE A 130 3.81 -8.99 1.57
N ASP A 131 4.72 -9.68 2.26
CA ASP A 131 4.98 -11.11 2.08
C ASP A 131 4.66 -11.93 3.33
N SER A 132 4.80 -11.36 4.54
CA SER A 132 4.48 -12.08 5.79
C SER A 132 4.03 -11.16 6.92
N LEU A 133 3.26 -11.74 7.85
CA LEU A 133 2.73 -11.11 9.06
C LEU A 133 3.07 -12.02 10.23
N THR A 134 3.75 -11.46 11.22
CA THR A 134 4.10 -12.12 12.47
C THR A 134 3.35 -11.43 13.60
N LEU A 135 2.48 -12.18 14.27
CA LEU A 135 1.74 -11.71 15.44
C LEU A 135 2.69 -11.55 16.64
N PRO A 136 2.33 -10.76 17.67
CA PRO A 136 3.17 -10.53 18.84
C PRO A 136 3.51 -11.81 19.64
N ASN A 137 2.75 -12.89 19.46
CA ASN A 137 3.01 -14.20 20.05
C ASN A 137 3.93 -15.10 19.21
N GLY A 138 4.48 -14.59 18.10
CA GLY A 138 5.41 -15.30 17.22
C GLY A 138 4.74 -16.11 16.09
N VAL A 139 3.41 -16.21 16.06
CA VAL A 139 2.71 -16.90 14.97
C VAL A 139 2.90 -16.12 13.67
N THR A 140 3.47 -16.76 12.66
CA THR A 140 3.74 -16.16 11.36
C THR A 140 2.84 -16.74 10.28
N ARG A 141 2.30 -15.86 9.43
CA ARG A 141 1.52 -16.21 8.24
C ARG A 141 2.12 -15.54 7.02
N ASP A 142 2.41 -16.35 6.01
CA ASP A 142 2.86 -15.87 4.71
C ASP A 142 1.66 -15.57 3.81
N PHE A 143 1.71 -14.45 3.11
CA PHE A 143 0.69 -14.04 2.18
C PHE A 143 1.26 -13.13 1.11
N ARG A 144 0.40 -12.68 0.21
CA ARG A 144 0.73 -11.60 -0.70
C ARG A 144 -0.36 -10.56 -0.53
N ALA A 145 0.08 -9.34 -0.27
CA ALA A 145 -0.77 -8.19 -0.24
C ALA A 145 -0.06 -7.03 -0.90
N ARG A 146 -0.88 -6.11 -1.39
CA ARG A 146 -0.45 -4.86 -1.98
C ARG A 146 -0.74 -3.72 -1.03
N MET A 147 0.04 -2.67 -1.19
CA MET A 147 -0.25 -1.39 -0.57
C MET A 147 -1.50 -0.80 -1.23
N SER A 148 -2.48 -0.45 -0.41
CA SER A 148 -3.51 0.51 -0.78
C SER A 148 -3.01 1.90 -0.38
N SER A 149 -3.32 2.89 -1.20
CA SER A 149 -2.80 4.26 -1.13
C SER A 149 -2.61 4.81 0.30
N MET A 150 -1.52 5.55 0.51
CA MET A 150 -1.26 6.32 1.74
C MET A 150 -2.37 7.35 1.99
N ASP A 151 -2.66 7.59 3.28
CA ASP A 151 -3.70 8.51 3.75
C ASP A 151 -3.69 9.85 2.99
N GLY A 152 -4.89 10.25 2.53
CA GLY A 152 -5.20 11.38 1.65
C GLY A 152 -4.87 12.78 2.19
N ARG A 153 -3.62 13.04 2.55
CA ARG A 153 -3.07 14.37 2.85
C ARG A 153 -2.18 14.96 1.77
N ALA A 154 -1.92 14.22 0.70
CA ALA A 154 -1.46 14.78 -0.58
C ALA A 154 -2.66 14.76 -1.54
N ALA A 155 -3.55 15.75 -1.37
CA ALA A 155 -4.47 16.10 -2.44
C ALA A 155 -3.64 16.52 -3.67
N GLU A 156 -4.22 16.38 -4.86
CA GLU A 156 -3.63 16.58 -6.19
C GLU A 156 -2.94 15.32 -6.79
N ASP A 157 -3.72 14.56 -7.56
CA ASP A 157 -3.38 13.41 -8.44
C ASP A 157 -3.42 11.98 -7.84
N PHE A 158 -4.61 11.56 -7.42
CA PHE A 158 -4.94 10.14 -7.23
C PHE A 158 -5.41 9.48 -8.53
N ASP A 159 -4.70 8.44 -8.96
CA ASP A 159 -5.24 7.41 -9.85
C ASP A 159 -5.68 6.22 -8.97
N ARG A 160 -6.99 5.97 -8.93
CA ARG A 160 -7.67 5.12 -7.93
C ARG A 160 -7.44 3.62 -8.13
N ALA A 161 -6.66 3.21 -9.13
CA ALA A 161 -6.59 1.82 -9.56
C ALA A 161 -5.37 1.02 -9.06
N GLU A 162 -4.28 1.64 -8.62
CA GLU A 162 -3.03 0.92 -8.40
C GLU A 162 -2.34 1.36 -7.11
N GLY A 163 -1.82 0.40 -6.34
CA GLY A 163 -1.12 0.60 -5.06
C GLY A 163 0.21 1.36 -5.15
N LYS A 164 0.21 2.53 -5.80
CA LYS A 164 1.38 3.32 -6.16
C LYS A 164 1.58 4.47 -5.17
N VAL A 165 2.74 4.52 -4.54
CA VAL A 165 3.20 5.71 -3.83
C VAL A 165 3.93 6.60 -4.83
N LYS A 166 3.35 7.77 -5.12
CA LYS A 166 3.91 8.79 -6.03
C LYS A 166 4.47 9.94 -5.20
N SER A 167 5.64 10.45 -5.59
CA SER A 167 6.22 11.68 -5.04
C SER A 167 5.39 12.92 -5.41
N GLU A 168 5.54 14.02 -4.65
CA GLU A 168 4.94 15.33 -4.96
C GLU A 168 5.46 15.89 -6.30
N GLY A 169 4.70 16.80 -6.93
CA GLY A 169 5.09 17.45 -8.17
C GLY A 169 6.05 18.63 -7.94
N ASN A 170 7.12 18.74 -8.72
CA ASN A 170 8.18 19.75 -8.55
C ASN A 170 8.00 21.04 -9.38
N LYS A 171 6.85 21.24 -10.01
CA LYS A 171 6.64 22.36 -10.96
C LYS A 171 6.75 23.74 -10.29
N ALA A 172 6.28 23.86 -9.05
CA ALA A 172 6.35 25.10 -8.29
C ALA A 172 7.80 25.44 -7.90
N ASP A 173 8.57 24.44 -7.46
CA ASP A 173 9.98 24.59 -7.12
C ASP A 173 10.82 24.94 -8.35
N ASP A 174 10.57 24.27 -9.48
CA ASP A 174 11.22 24.56 -10.75
C ASP A 174 10.96 26.01 -11.20
N ALA A 175 9.71 26.47 -11.12
CA ALA A 175 9.34 27.85 -11.46
C ALA A 175 10.01 28.86 -10.52
N ARG A 176 10.09 28.54 -9.22
CA ARG A 176 10.78 29.36 -8.23
C ARG A 176 12.27 29.47 -8.52
N ASN A 177 12.94 28.36 -8.81
CA ASN A 177 14.37 28.33 -9.13
C ASN A 177 14.70 29.18 -10.38
N VAL A 178 13.87 29.07 -11.43
CA VAL A 178 14.02 29.89 -12.65
C VAL A 178 13.77 31.37 -12.34
N GLY A 179 12.75 31.68 -11.55
CA GLY A 179 12.42 33.05 -11.15
C GLY A 179 13.52 33.71 -10.31
N GLU A 180 14.07 32.98 -9.34
CA GLU A 180 15.20 33.44 -8.52
C GLU A 180 16.45 33.66 -9.38
N ALA A 181 16.76 32.76 -10.32
CA ALA A 181 17.88 32.92 -11.23
C ALA A 181 17.68 34.12 -12.19
N ALA A 182 16.46 34.36 -12.67
CA ALA A 182 16.13 35.52 -13.48
C ALA A 182 16.28 36.83 -12.69
N ALA A 183 15.79 36.88 -11.44
CA ALA A 183 15.93 38.05 -10.58
C ALA A 183 17.41 38.35 -10.25
N ALA A 184 18.20 37.31 -9.94
CA ALA A 184 19.64 37.44 -9.73
C ALA A 184 20.37 37.88 -11.00
N GLY A 185 19.99 37.33 -12.16
CA GLY A 185 20.51 37.75 -13.44
C GLY A 185 20.17 39.21 -13.75
N ALA A 186 18.96 39.66 -13.43
CA ALA A 186 18.51 41.03 -13.63
C ALA A 186 19.35 42.02 -12.81
N SER A 187 19.59 41.71 -11.54
CA SER A 187 20.38 42.58 -10.65
C SER A 187 21.83 42.70 -11.10
N VAL A 188 22.46 41.59 -11.52
CA VAL A 188 23.81 41.61 -12.13
C VAL A 188 23.80 42.36 -13.46
N GLY A 189 22.76 42.18 -14.28
CA GLY A 189 22.58 42.84 -15.56
C GLY A 189 22.43 44.36 -15.45
N VAL A 190 21.77 44.87 -14.40
CA VAL A 190 21.69 46.32 -14.12
C VAL A 190 23.08 46.91 -13.96
N LEU A 191 23.97 46.23 -13.22
CA LEU A 191 25.34 46.69 -13.01
C LEU A 191 26.14 46.70 -14.33
N GLY A 192 25.97 45.66 -15.15
CA GLY A 192 26.59 45.59 -16.48
C GLY A 192 26.07 46.66 -17.44
N GLY A 193 24.76 46.94 -17.41
CA GLY A 193 24.12 47.98 -18.22
C GLY A 193 24.37 49.41 -17.72
N ALA A 194 24.66 49.58 -16.42
CA ALA A 194 25.02 50.87 -15.84
C ALA A 194 26.31 51.42 -16.47
N ALA A 195 27.25 50.54 -16.84
CA ALA A 195 28.49 50.93 -17.52
C ALA A 195 28.25 51.55 -18.91
N SER A 196 27.13 51.23 -19.56
CA SER A 196 26.73 51.77 -20.87
C SER A 196 25.54 52.75 -20.81
N GLY A 197 25.08 53.13 -19.60
CA GLY A 197 23.94 54.04 -19.42
C GLY A 197 22.56 53.42 -19.69
N HIS A 198 22.48 52.10 -19.91
CA HIS A 198 21.26 51.39 -20.27
C HIS A 198 20.82 50.39 -19.20
N TYR A 199 20.41 50.91 -18.03
CA TYR A 199 20.02 50.12 -16.86
C TYR A 199 18.90 49.10 -17.16
N GLY A 200 17.83 49.52 -17.84
CA GLY A 200 16.70 48.65 -18.17
C GLY A 200 17.02 47.56 -19.19
N MET A 201 17.88 47.89 -20.17
CA MET A 201 18.36 46.91 -21.16
C MET A 201 19.30 45.90 -20.52
N GLY A 202 20.21 46.35 -19.65
CA GLY A 202 21.07 45.49 -18.85
C GLY A 202 20.28 44.55 -17.93
N ALA A 203 19.26 45.08 -17.24
CA ALA A 203 18.34 44.28 -16.43
C ALA A 203 17.61 43.22 -17.26
N GLY A 204 17.07 43.59 -18.42
CA GLY A 204 16.35 42.67 -19.30
C GLY A 204 17.24 41.55 -19.85
N ILE A 205 18.45 41.89 -20.31
CA ILE A 205 19.42 40.90 -20.80
C ILE A 205 19.90 40.00 -19.66
N GLY A 206 20.23 40.58 -18.50
CA GLY A 206 20.63 39.83 -17.33
C GLY A 206 19.53 38.90 -16.83
N ALA A 207 18.27 39.36 -16.81
CA ALA A 207 17.12 38.55 -16.44
C ALA A 207 16.91 37.38 -17.40
N ALA A 208 17.01 37.63 -18.71
CA ALA A 208 16.88 36.59 -19.72
C ALA A 208 18.02 35.55 -19.63
N ALA A 209 19.25 36.00 -19.42
CA ALA A 209 20.40 35.12 -19.21
C ALA A 209 20.26 34.32 -17.91
N GLY A 210 19.82 34.94 -16.83
CA GLY A 210 19.54 34.30 -15.55
C GLY A 210 18.42 33.26 -15.64
N ALA A 211 17.34 33.57 -16.36
CA ALA A 211 16.25 32.64 -16.63
C ALA A 211 16.72 31.44 -17.46
N ALA A 212 17.52 31.67 -18.51
CA ALA A 212 18.11 30.61 -19.33
C ALA A 212 19.03 29.71 -18.49
N ALA A 213 19.89 30.29 -17.64
CA ALA A 213 20.73 29.54 -16.71
C ALA A 213 19.91 28.74 -15.69
N GLY A 214 18.85 29.34 -15.14
CA GLY A 214 17.90 28.67 -14.24
C GLY A 214 17.20 27.48 -14.89
N LEU A 215 16.76 27.63 -16.15
CA LEU A 215 16.16 26.54 -16.92
C LEU A 215 17.16 25.41 -17.17
N VAL A 216 18.40 25.73 -17.54
CA VAL A 216 19.47 24.74 -17.67
C VAL A 216 19.70 24.03 -16.33
N GLY A 217 19.71 24.76 -15.22
CA GLY A 217 19.80 24.20 -13.88
C GLY A 217 18.69 23.18 -13.58
N VAL A 218 17.44 23.57 -13.79
CA VAL A 218 16.27 22.68 -13.57
C VAL A 218 16.36 21.42 -14.43
N LEU A 219 16.74 21.54 -15.70
CA LEU A 219 16.88 20.41 -16.61
C LEU A 219 18.03 19.45 -16.23
N LEU A 220 19.01 19.92 -15.47
CA LEU A 220 20.12 19.10 -14.96
C LEU A 220 19.77 18.42 -13.62
N THR A 221 18.93 19.07 -12.80
CA THR A 221 18.46 18.53 -11.52
C THR A 221 17.37 17.48 -11.70
N ARG A 222 17.25 16.56 -10.73
CA ARG A 222 16.13 15.61 -10.67
C ARG A 222 15.03 16.14 -9.77
N GLY A 223 13.81 15.72 -10.04
CA GLY A 223 12.69 15.93 -9.12
C GLY A 223 12.87 15.19 -7.78
N PRO A 224 11.94 15.37 -6.84
CA PRO A 224 11.99 14.79 -5.50
C PRO A 224 11.83 13.27 -5.54
N ASP A 225 12.67 12.58 -4.76
CA ASP A 225 12.57 11.14 -4.54
C ASP A 225 11.26 10.78 -3.82
N ALA A 226 10.68 9.61 -4.10
CA ALA A 226 9.58 9.11 -3.29
C ALA A 226 10.14 8.53 -1.99
N VAL A 227 9.67 9.05 -0.86
CA VAL A 227 10.14 8.67 0.48
C VAL A 227 8.94 8.27 1.32
N LEU A 228 8.98 7.06 1.87
CA LEU A 228 8.12 6.69 2.99
C LEU A 228 8.94 6.85 4.26
N ALA A 229 8.59 7.84 5.06
CA ALA A 229 9.29 8.14 6.30
C ALA A 229 9.00 7.06 7.37
N LYS A 230 9.91 6.90 8.32
CA LYS A 230 9.64 6.15 9.54
C LYS A 230 8.41 6.75 10.24
N GLY A 231 7.52 5.89 10.71
CA GLY A 231 6.26 6.27 11.35
C GLY A 231 5.16 6.72 10.38
N SER A 232 5.44 6.83 9.07
CA SER A 232 4.38 7.06 8.09
C SER A 232 3.43 5.86 8.04
N THR A 233 2.14 6.15 7.89
CA THR A 233 1.08 5.14 7.84
C THR A 233 0.78 4.77 6.39
N VAL A 234 0.68 3.47 6.12
CA VAL A 234 0.26 2.89 4.84
C VAL A 234 -0.89 1.92 5.10
N GLU A 235 -1.84 1.84 4.16
CA GLU A 235 -2.86 0.78 4.21
C GLU A 235 -2.35 -0.45 3.44
N MET A 236 -2.39 -1.62 4.07
CA MET A 236 -2.23 -2.90 3.38
C MET A 236 -3.61 -3.47 3.06
N VAL A 237 -3.81 -3.96 1.84
CA VAL A 237 -5.02 -4.71 1.47
C VAL A 237 -4.67 -6.15 1.20
N LEU A 238 -5.31 -7.05 1.95
CA LEU A 238 -5.14 -8.49 1.77
C LEU A 238 -5.71 -8.94 0.42
N ASP A 239 -4.91 -9.61 -0.40
CA ASP A 239 -5.41 -10.19 -1.65
C ASP A 239 -6.03 -11.58 -1.44
N ARG A 240 -5.79 -12.20 -0.28
CA ARG A 240 -6.29 -13.53 0.08
C ARG A 240 -6.72 -13.60 1.54
N SER A 241 -7.53 -14.59 1.87
CA SER A 241 -7.95 -14.84 3.25
C SER A 241 -6.78 -15.33 4.10
N LEU A 242 -6.72 -14.86 5.35
CA LEU A 242 -5.82 -15.40 6.37
C LEU A 242 -6.66 -16.12 7.42
N SER A 243 -6.37 -17.39 7.66
CA SER A 243 -6.99 -18.13 8.76
C SER A 243 -6.04 -18.25 9.95
N PHE A 244 -6.62 -18.09 11.13
CA PHE A 244 -5.96 -18.22 12.42
C PHE A 244 -6.78 -19.13 13.32
N GLN A 245 -6.11 -19.97 14.10
CA GLN A 245 -6.80 -20.79 15.08
C GLN A 245 -6.89 -20.07 16.42
N GLU A 246 -7.91 -20.39 17.22
CA GLU A 246 -8.15 -19.78 18.53
C GLU A 246 -6.93 -19.85 19.45
N ASN A 247 -6.26 -21.01 19.49
CA ASN A 247 -5.04 -21.26 20.26
C ASN A 247 -3.83 -20.45 19.79
N GLU A 248 -3.80 -20.05 18.52
CA GLU A 248 -2.77 -19.18 17.92
C GLU A 248 -3.04 -17.70 18.16
N LEU A 249 -4.24 -17.33 18.62
CA LEU A 249 -4.60 -15.95 18.94
C LEU A 249 -4.57 -15.67 20.44
N LEU A 250 -4.59 -16.71 21.28
CA LEU A 250 -4.23 -16.53 22.68
C LEU A 250 -2.79 -16.03 22.72
N SER A 251 -2.61 -14.79 23.18
CA SER A 251 -1.37 -14.40 23.83
C SER A 251 -1.10 -15.49 24.86
N GLY A 252 -0.05 -16.31 24.67
CA GLY A 252 0.41 -17.19 25.73
C GLY A 252 0.48 -16.35 27.01
N PRO A 253 0.08 -16.89 28.18
CA PRO A 253 0.03 -16.09 29.39
C PRO A 253 1.35 -15.34 29.48
N MET A 254 1.30 -14.00 29.51
CA MET A 254 2.46 -13.22 29.90
C MET A 254 2.88 -13.84 31.22
N GLN A 255 3.91 -14.69 31.19
CA GLN A 255 4.58 -15.05 32.42
C GLN A 255 5.05 -13.68 32.91
N PRO A 256 4.55 -13.21 34.07
CA PRO A 256 5.10 -12.02 34.66
C PRO A 256 6.61 -12.30 34.69
N LEU A 257 7.40 -11.47 34.03
CA LEU A 257 8.85 -11.51 34.22
C LEU A 257 9.02 -11.52 35.74
N PRO A 258 9.68 -12.53 36.34
CA PRO A 258 9.93 -12.49 37.76
C PRO A 258 10.65 -11.16 37.99
N VAL A 259 9.98 -10.25 38.69
CA VAL A 259 10.61 -9.04 39.21
C VAL A 259 11.67 -9.58 40.12
N SER A 260 12.88 -9.69 39.58
CA SER A 260 14.07 -9.99 40.35
C SER A 260 14.32 -8.71 41.15
N ASP A 261 13.53 -8.53 42.21
CA ASP A 261 13.87 -7.59 43.27
C ASP A 261 15.31 -7.89 43.62
N GLY A 262 16.20 -6.92 43.38
CA GLY A 262 17.64 -7.04 43.51
C GLY A 262 18.09 -7.21 44.96
N GLY A 263 17.65 -8.29 45.60
CA GLY A 263 18.25 -8.84 46.80
C GLY A 263 19.35 -9.83 46.39
N PRO A 264 20.51 -9.83 47.06
CA PRO A 264 21.55 -10.80 46.78
C PRO A 264 21.02 -12.22 46.97
N ALA A 265 21.25 -13.07 45.96
CA ALA A 265 20.85 -14.47 45.99
C ALA A 265 21.39 -15.16 47.27
N PRO A 266 20.58 -15.97 47.99
CA PRO A 266 21.09 -16.74 49.11
C PRO A 266 22.17 -17.71 48.58
N SER A 267 23.38 -17.55 49.11
CA SER A 267 24.48 -18.47 48.87
C SER A 267 24.12 -19.84 49.44
N HIS A 268 23.71 -20.76 48.57
CA HIS A 268 23.64 -22.16 48.93
C HIS A 268 25.07 -22.65 49.14
N LYS A 269 25.51 -22.70 50.41
CA LYS A 269 26.70 -23.45 50.81
C LYS A 269 26.49 -24.90 50.40
N SER A 270 27.22 -25.34 49.39
CA SER A 270 27.36 -26.74 49.01
C SER A 270 27.80 -27.52 50.25
N ALA A 271 26.90 -28.33 50.80
CA ALA A 271 27.25 -29.30 51.83
C ALA A 271 28.24 -30.29 51.22
N SER A 272 29.48 -30.26 51.72
CA SER A 272 30.55 -31.18 51.36
C SER A 272 30.11 -32.62 51.63
N VAL A 273 30.02 -33.42 50.57
CA VAL A 273 29.87 -34.88 50.65
C VAL A 273 31.16 -35.46 51.24
N PRO A 274 31.14 -36.18 52.37
CA PRO A 274 32.34 -36.83 52.89
C PRO A 274 32.69 -38.04 52.01
N ILE A 275 33.90 -38.03 51.44
CA ILE A 275 34.47 -39.13 50.67
C ILE A 275 34.84 -40.27 51.63
N PRO A 276 34.29 -41.49 51.51
CA PRO A 276 34.71 -42.61 52.34
C PRO A 276 36.09 -43.12 51.91
N GLY A 277 37.00 -43.17 52.88
CA GLY A 277 38.40 -43.55 52.70
C GLY A 277 38.59 -44.99 52.22
N ARG A 278 39.36 -45.13 51.13
CA ARG A 278 39.83 -46.41 50.61
C ARG A 278 41.09 -46.83 51.38
N ARG A 279 40.96 -47.77 52.32
CA ARG A 279 42.09 -48.46 52.94
C ARG A 279 42.72 -49.41 51.92
N LEU A 280 44.01 -49.25 51.64
CA LEU A 280 44.83 -50.26 50.97
C LEU A 280 45.46 -51.17 52.04
N PRO A 281 45.37 -52.50 51.92
CA PRO A 281 46.17 -53.42 52.69
C PRO A 281 47.53 -53.69 52.00
N PHE A 282 48.60 -53.53 52.79
CA PHE A 282 49.97 -54.07 52.72
C PHE A 282 50.77 -53.98 51.42
#